data_AF-A0A7W9KK57-F1
#
_entry.id   AF-A0A7W9KK57-F1
#
_cell.length_a   1.000
_cell.length_b   1.000
_cell.length_c   1.000
_cell.angle_alpha   90.00
_cell.angle_beta   90.00
_cell.angle_gamma   90.00
#
_symmetry.space_group_name_H-M   'P 1'
#
loop_
_entity.id
_entity.type
_entity.pdbx_description
1 polymer ?
#
loop_
_entity_poly.entity_id
_entity_poly.type
_entity_poly.pdbx_seq_one_letter_code
_entity_poly.pdbx_strand_id
1 'polypeptide(L)'
;MADVREDDGSTTERFLTRMRAALSDLPPAEVDELLEDTEEHVRELAREHGEDQLELRLGSPEAYAAELRSAAGYPPPPEPEQPAQQPKTPRNDGVEVLALAGLIVTTASAMLFGASIRSYHSMPLFLLTGLVGLAISLPMLVRGPGALHGIAELPTVRALTPYLTPDESTLTGKVLAYVYSLQPAWWLLRVLPIVLLSRAGLVGLVVLGLPAAVISILVGHYSRVDRRLLWLVVPGNALVGTILLYYFVAF
;
A
#
# COMPACT_ATOMS: atom_id res chain seq x y z
N MET A 1 -48.09 22.67 43.42
CA MET A 1 -48.13 22.31 41.98
C MET A 1 -46.71 22.49 41.46
N ALA A 2 -45.91 21.43 41.54
CA ALA A 2 -44.63 21.35 40.86
C ALA A 2 -44.84 20.34 39.74
N ASP A 3 -45.08 20.88 38.56
CA ASP A 3 -45.15 20.21 37.28
C ASP A 3 -43.72 19.86 36.87
N VAL A 4 -43.32 18.61 37.10
CA VAL A 4 -42.07 18.04 36.59
C VAL A 4 -42.33 16.57 36.27
N ARG A 5 -42.64 16.27 35.03
CA ARG A 5 -42.03 15.16 34.31
C ARG A 5 -42.12 15.44 32.82
N GLU A 6 -41.11 16.14 32.33
CA GLU A 6 -40.80 16.22 30.91
C GLU A 6 -40.85 14.81 30.29
N ASP A 7 -41.49 14.76 29.14
CA ASP A 7 -41.77 13.61 28.30
C ASP A 7 -40.50 13.09 27.59
N ASP A 8 -39.41 12.94 28.34
CA ASP A 8 -38.25 12.18 27.91
C ASP A 8 -38.60 10.70 28.12
N GLY A 9 -38.88 9.98 27.02
CA GLY A 9 -39.31 8.59 27.04
C GLY A 9 -38.51 7.74 28.04
N SER A 10 -39.17 6.78 28.71
CA SER A 10 -38.60 6.01 29.82
C SER A 10 -37.21 5.44 29.47
N THR A 11 -36.37 5.19 30.47
CA THR A 11 -35.03 4.63 30.22
C THR A 11 -35.13 3.32 29.46
N THR A 12 -36.19 2.55 29.71
CA THR A 12 -36.58 1.37 28.95
C THR A 12 -36.81 1.68 27.47
N GLU A 13 -37.60 2.69 27.12
CA GLU A 13 -37.82 3.05 25.71
C GLU A 13 -36.53 3.55 25.03
N ARG A 14 -35.66 4.26 25.75
CA ARG A 14 -34.33 4.63 25.23
C ARG A 14 -33.44 3.41 24.99
N PHE A 15 -33.50 2.43 25.88
CA PHE A 15 -32.77 1.16 25.75
C PHE A 15 -33.24 0.40 24.50
N LEU A 16 -34.55 0.20 24.36
CA LEU A 16 -35.15 -0.47 23.20
C LEU A 16 -34.90 0.28 21.88
N THR A 17 -34.95 1.61 21.90
CA THR A 17 -34.62 2.43 20.73
C THR A 17 -33.17 2.22 20.28
N ARG A 18 -32.23 2.16 21.23
CA ARG A 18 -30.81 1.89 20.92
C ARG A 18 -30.58 0.46 20.43
N MET A 19 -31.28 -0.53 20.99
CA MET A 19 -31.26 -1.90 20.46
C MET A 19 -31.75 -1.97 19.02
N ARG A 20 -32.90 -1.34 18.72
CA ARG A 20 -33.46 -1.30 17.35
C ARG A 20 -32.52 -0.57 16.39
N ALA A 21 -31.83 0.48 16.84
CA ALA A 21 -30.79 1.15 16.04
C ALA A 21 -29.58 0.25 15.77
N ALA A 22 -29.13 -0.53 16.76
CA ALA A 22 -28.01 -1.46 16.61
C ALA A 22 -28.31 -2.64 15.67
N LEU A 23 -29.59 -2.99 15.48
CA LEU A 23 -30.07 -4.03 14.56
C LEU A 23 -30.54 -3.48 13.21
N SER A 24 -30.35 -2.18 12.94
CA SER A 24 -30.85 -1.53 11.72
C SER A 24 -30.19 -1.99 10.42
N ASP A 25 -29.13 -2.80 10.50
CA ASP A 25 -28.51 -3.49 9.37
C ASP A 25 -29.33 -4.68 8.84
N LEU A 26 -30.23 -5.23 9.66
CA LEU A 26 -31.10 -6.34 9.29
C LEU A 26 -32.40 -5.85 8.61
N PRO A 27 -33.04 -6.68 7.76
CA PRO A 27 -34.38 -6.41 7.24
C PRO A 27 -35.37 -6.09 8.38
N PRO A 28 -36.25 -5.08 8.23
CA PRO A 28 -37.16 -4.67 9.31
C PRO A 28 -38.01 -5.81 9.89
N ALA A 29 -38.43 -6.76 9.05
CA ALA A 29 -39.19 -7.93 9.47
C ALA A 29 -38.39 -8.85 10.42
N GLU A 30 -37.09 -9.02 10.20
CA GLU A 30 -36.22 -9.82 11.07
C GLU A 30 -35.95 -9.09 12.40
N VAL A 31 -35.82 -7.76 12.36
CA VAL A 31 -35.65 -6.94 13.58
C VAL A 31 -36.89 -7.03 14.46
N ASP A 32 -38.08 -6.94 13.88
CA ASP A 32 -39.33 -7.03 14.64
C ASP A 32 -39.52 -8.43 15.24
N GLU A 33 -39.17 -9.50 14.51
CA GLU A 33 -39.19 -10.88 15.04
C GLU A 33 -38.22 -11.07 16.21
N LEU A 34 -36.99 -10.54 16.11
CA LEU A 34 -35.99 -10.64 17.18
C LEU A 34 -36.40 -9.85 18.45
N LEU A 35 -37.08 -8.72 18.26
CA LEU A 35 -37.46 -7.82 19.34
C LEU A 35 -38.82 -8.18 19.98
N GLU A 36 -39.67 -8.97 19.33
CA GLU A 36 -41.02 -9.31 19.82
C GLU A 36 -41.01 -9.83 21.28
N ASP A 37 -40.27 -10.90 21.54
CA ASP A 37 -40.16 -11.49 22.89
C ASP A 37 -39.20 -10.69 23.80
N THR A 38 -38.19 -10.06 23.21
CA THR A 38 -37.13 -9.36 23.95
C THR A 38 -37.63 -8.05 24.57
N GLU A 39 -38.50 -7.31 23.87
CA GLU A 39 -39.06 -6.07 24.39
C GLU A 39 -39.91 -6.29 25.64
N GLU A 40 -40.67 -7.39 25.71
CA GLU A 40 -41.43 -7.75 26.90
C GLU A 40 -40.49 -8.07 28.07
N HIS A 41 -39.45 -8.87 27.83
CA HIS A 41 -38.46 -9.24 28.84
C HIS A 41 -37.76 -8.01 29.44
N VAL A 42 -37.32 -7.06 28.61
CA VAL A 42 -36.66 -5.83 29.08
C VAL A 42 -37.63 -4.96 29.90
N ARG A 43 -38.90 -4.87 29.50
CA ARG A 43 -39.93 -4.13 30.27
C ARG A 43 -40.24 -4.81 31.61
N GLU A 44 -40.23 -6.13 31.67
CA GLU A 44 -40.38 -6.89 32.93
C GLU A 44 -39.21 -6.63 33.87
N LEU A 45 -37.97 -6.77 33.39
CA LEU A 45 -36.75 -6.46 34.15
C LEU A 45 -36.74 -5.04 34.71
N ALA A 46 -37.20 -4.06 33.92
CA ALA A 46 -37.33 -2.68 34.36
C ALA A 46 -38.33 -2.51 35.52
N ARG A 47 -39.45 -3.25 35.50
CA ARG A 47 -40.46 -3.23 36.57
C ARG A 47 -39.97 -3.93 37.84
N GLU A 48 -39.22 -5.02 37.70
CA GLU A 48 -38.75 -5.83 38.84
C GLU A 48 -37.55 -5.21 39.56
N HIS A 49 -36.64 -4.57 38.82
CA HIS A 49 -35.36 -4.12 39.35
C HIS A 49 -35.11 -2.61 39.25
N GLY A 50 -35.99 -1.89 38.57
CA GLY A 50 -35.82 -0.46 38.30
C GLY A 50 -35.13 -0.21 36.96
N GLU A 51 -35.60 0.83 36.28
CA GLU A 51 -35.12 1.26 34.97
C GLU A 51 -33.62 1.61 34.94
N ASP A 52 -33.07 2.07 36.06
CA ASP A 52 -31.68 2.48 36.24
C ASP A 52 -30.70 1.30 36.32
N GLN A 53 -31.20 0.09 36.59
CA GLN A 53 -30.37 -1.12 36.69
C GLN A 53 -30.25 -1.91 35.38
N LEU A 54 -30.97 -1.52 34.32
CA LEU A 54 -30.98 -2.25 33.06
C LEU A 54 -29.58 -2.42 32.47
N GLU A 55 -28.82 -1.33 32.33
CA GLU A 55 -27.46 -1.38 31.77
C GLU A 55 -26.48 -2.15 32.65
N LEU A 56 -26.68 -2.14 33.98
CA LEU A 56 -25.83 -2.90 34.91
C LEU A 56 -26.01 -4.41 34.78
N ARG A 57 -27.22 -4.86 34.41
CA ARG A 57 -27.56 -6.29 34.34
C ARG A 57 -27.45 -6.87 32.94
N LEU A 58 -27.91 -6.13 31.93
CA LEU A 58 -27.92 -6.56 30.53
C LEU A 58 -26.70 -6.07 29.74
N GLY A 59 -25.90 -5.16 30.32
CA GLY A 59 -24.87 -4.45 29.58
C GLY A 59 -25.45 -3.30 28.75
N SER A 60 -24.65 -2.75 27.84
CA SER A 60 -25.15 -1.70 26.95
C SER A 60 -26.18 -2.26 25.95
N PRO A 61 -27.15 -1.45 25.48
CA PRO A 61 -28.13 -1.87 24.47
C PRO A 61 -27.49 -2.48 23.22
N GLU A 62 -26.33 -1.96 22.79
CA GLU A 62 -25.61 -2.41 21.61
C GLU A 62 -24.93 -3.78 21.84
N ALA A 63 -24.37 -4.00 23.04
CA ALA A 63 -23.77 -5.28 23.41
C ALA A 63 -24.85 -6.37 23.48
N TYR A 64 -25.99 -6.05 24.11
CA TYR A 64 -27.10 -6.99 24.21
C TYR A 64 -27.73 -7.31 22.84
N ALA A 65 -27.87 -6.31 21.96
CA ALA A 65 -28.30 -6.53 20.57
C ALA A 65 -27.32 -7.43 19.79
N ALA A 66 -26.01 -7.28 19.99
CA ALA A 66 -25.01 -8.15 19.38
C ALA A 66 -25.11 -9.61 19.87
N GLU A 67 -25.36 -9.80 21.17
CA GLU A 67 -25.62 -11.13 21.75
C GLU A 67 -26.89 -11.75 21.16
N LEU A 68 -28.00 -11.01 21.10
CA LEU A 68 -29.26 -11.45 20.50
C LEU A 68 -29.06 -11.88 19.05
N ARG A 69 -28.31 -11.10 18.28
CA ARG A 69 -27.99 -11.37 16.89
C ARG A 69 -27.14 -12.63 16.72
N SER A 70 -26.17 -12.85 17.62
CA SER A 70 -25.36 -14.07 17.65
C SER A 70 -26.18 -15.31 18.00
N ALA A 71 -27.15 -15.19 18.91
CA ALA A 71 -28.05 -16.27 19.30
C ALA A 71 -29.00 -16.66 18.15
N ALA A 72 -29.43 -15.69 17.34
CA ALA A 72 -30.21 -15.90 16.13
C ALA A 72 -29.36 -16.35 14.91
N GLY A 73 -28.03 -16.45 15.05
CA GLY A 73 -27.13 -16.94 14.01
C GLY A 73 -26.72 -15.92 12.93
N TYR A 74 -27.00 -14.64 13.14
CA TYR A 74 -26.65 -13.56 12.21
C TYR A 74 -25.24 -12.98 12.48
N PRO A 75 -24.46 -12.57 11.44
CA PRO A 75 -23.24 -11.73 11.40
C PRO A 75 -22.29 -11.63 12.61
N PRO A 76 -21.30 -10.73 12.65
CA PRO A 76 -21.33 -9.57 13.58
C PRO A 76 -21.96 -8.35 12.89
N PRO A 77 -22.42 -7.30 13.61
CA PRO A 77 -22.85 -6.07 12.94
C PRO A 77 -21.68 -5.57 12.09
N PRO A 78 -21.92 -4.97 10.91
CA PRO A 78 -20.87 -4.24 10.23
C PRO A 78 -20.39 -3.19 11.24
N GLU A 79 -19.14 -3.34 11.70
CA GLU A 79 -18.49 -2.36 12.55
C GLU A 79 -18.77 -1.00 11.92
N PRO A 80 -19.32 -0.01 12.66
CA PRO A 80 -19.46 1.32 12.11
C PRO A 80 -18.14 1.63 11.45
N GLU A 81 -18.16 2.14 10.22
CA GLU A 81 -16.99 2.74 9.61
C GLU A 81 -16.55 3.91 10.50
N GLN A 82 -16.01 3.60 11.69
CA GLN A 82 -15.01 4.40 12.35
C GLN A 82 -13.99 4.53 11.23
N PRO A 83 -13.86 5.72 10.62
CA PRO A 83 -12.97 5.91 9.50
C PRO A 83 -11.67 5.33 9.97
N ALA A 84 -11.28 4.20 9.37
CA ALA A 84 -10.29 3.29 9.95
C ALA A 84 -9.22 4.20 10.50
N GLN A 85 -9.11 4.27 11.84
CA GLN A 85 -8.02 5.00 12.44
C GLN A 85 -6.83 4.11 12.12
N GLN A 86 -6.37 4.22 10.87
CA GLN A 86 -5.08 3.76 10.42
C GLN A 86 -4.19 4.23 11.55
N PRO A 87 -3.56 3.29 12.29
CA PRO A 87 -2.73 3.66 13.41
C PRO A 87 -1.83 4.74 12.85
N LYS A 88 -1.97 5.96 13.39
CA LYS A 88 -1.27 7.15 12.92
C LYS A 88 0.17 6.91 13.33
N THR A 89 0.84 6.00 12.62
CA THR A 89 2.25 5.72 12.79
C THR A 89 2.90 7.08 12.66
N PRO A 90 3.66 7.53 13.67
CA PRO A 90 4.28 8.84 13.62
C PRO A 90 4.99 8.96 12.29
N ARG A 91 4.46 9.87 11.46
CA ARG A 91 4.86 10.07 10.07
C ARG A 91 6.30 10.55 10.10
N ASN A 92 7.24 9.63 10.00
CA ASN A 92 8.66 9.93 9.92
C ASN A 92 8.99 10.34 8.49
N ASP A 93 8.46 11.50 8.09
CA ASP A 93 8.64 12.10 6.76
C ASP A 93 10.12 12.11 6.33
N GLY A 94 11.03 12.31 7.28
CA GLY A 94 12.47 12.34 7.02
C GLY A 94 13.04 11.03 6.47
N VAL A 95 12.50 9.88 6.86
CA VAL A 95 13.06 8.58 6.41
C VAL A 95 12.57 8.21 5.02
N GLU A 96 11.32 8.56 4.69
CA GLU A 96 10.75 8.36 3.36
C GLU A 96 11.40 9.30 2.33
N VAL A 97 11.63 10.56 2.71
CA VAL A 97 12.36 11.55 1.89
C VAL A 97 13.82 11.12 1.69
N LEU A 98 14.48 10.63 2.74
CA LEU A 98 15.87 10.17 2.66
C LEU A 98 16.01 8.95 1.74
N ALA A 99 15.06 8.02 1.80
CA ALA A 99 15.06 6.90 0.89
C ALA A 99 14.79 7.34 -0.55
N LEU A 100 13.82 8.24 -0.79
CA LEU A 100 13.57 8.78 -2.12
C LEU A 100 14.82 9.49 -2.68
N ALA A 101 15.49 10.27 -1.85
CA ALA A 101 16.78 10.89 -2.18
C ALA A 101 17.85 9.83 -2.49
N GLY A 102 17.92 8.76 -1.70
CA GLY A 102 18.79 7.60 -1.96
C GLY A 102 18.52 6.97 -3.32
N LEU A 103 17.25 6.75 -3.68
CA LEU A 103 16.86 6.22 -5.00
C LEU A 103 17.28 7.14 -6.14
N ILE A 104 17.05 8.46 -5.99
CA ILE A 104 17.45 9.46 -6.98
C ILE A 104 18.97 9.44 -7.16
N VAL A 105 19.73 9.44 -6.06
CA VAL A 105 21.19 9.41 -6.07
C VAL A 105 21.70 8.12 -6.73
N THR A 106 21.13 6.95 -6.41
CA THR A 106 21.51 5.69 -7.04
C THR A 106 21.19 5.67 -8.53
N THR A 107 20.03 6.16 -8.92
CA THR A 107 19.61 6.22 -10.33
C THR A 107 20.52 7.17 -11.12
N ALA A 108 20.79 8.37 -10.60
CA ALA A 108 21.69 9.33 -11.22
C ALA A 108 23.13 8.79 -11.32
N SER A 109 23.63 8.16 -10.25
CA SER A 109 24.96 7.54 -10.23
C SER A 109 25.07 6.41 -11.25
N ALA A 110 24.02 5.60 -11.40
CA ALA A 110 23.95 4.52 -12.37
C ALA A 110 23.99 5.04 -13.82
N MET A 111 23.29 6.14 -14.12
CA MET A 111 23.38 6.80 -15.43
C MET A 111 24.79 7.33 -15.69
N LEU A 112 25.37 8.07 -14.74
CA LEU A 112 26.71 8.64 -14.89
C LEU A 112 27.79 7.56 -15.04
N PHE A 113 27.65 6.46 -14.31
CA PHE A 113 28.51 5.29 -14.46
C PHE A 113 28.43 4.70 -15.86
N GLY A 114 27.22 4.47 -16.38
CA GLY A 114 27.01 3.94 -17.73
C GLY A 114 27.60 4.86 -18.83
N ALA A 115 27.47 6.18 -18.67
CA ALA A 115 28.05 7.15 -19.59
C ALA A 115 29.58 7.27 -19.49
N SER A 116 30.15 6.92 -18.33
CA SER A 116 31.58 7.06 -18.04
C SER A 116 32.36 5.76 -18.24
N ILE A 117 31.80 4.77 -18.95
CA ILE A 117 32.34 3.41 -19.02
C ILE A 117 33.76 3.32 -19.64
N ARG A 118 34.16 4.35 -20.40
CA ARG A 118 35.51 4.48 -21.01
C ARG A 118 36.50 5.25 -20.13
N SER A 119 36.02 5.93 -19.09
CA SER A 119 36.82 6.80 -18.22
C SER A 119 37.16 6.09 -16.91
N TYR A 120 38.33 5.44 -16.88
CA TYR A 120 38.79 4.66 -15.73
C TYR A 120 38.90 5.45 -14.41
N HIS A 121 39.12 6.77 -14.47
CA HIS A 121 39.29 7.60 -13.28
C HIS A 121 37.97 8.00 -12.59
N SER A 122 36.88 8.15 -13.34
CA SER A 122 35.58 8.60 -12.79
C SER A 122 34.69 7.44 -12.35
N MET A 123 34.94 6.25 -12.90
CA MET A 123 34.21 5.02 -12.64
C MET A 123 34.05 4.64 -11.14
N PRO A 124 35.11 4.67 -10.29
CA PRO A 124 34.97 4.30 -8.88
C PRO A 124 34.12 5.29 -8.08
N LEU A 125 34.11 6.58 -8.44
CA LEU A 125 33.30 7.59 -7.77
C LEU A 125 31.80 7.30 -7.96
N PHE A 126 31.38 7.05 -9.20
CA PHE A 126 29.96 6.79 -9.49
C PHE A 126 29.48 5.44 -8.93
N LEU A 127 30.36 4.43 -8.87
CA LEU A 127 30.05 3.19 -8.15
C LEU A 127 29.84 3.45 -6.66
N LEU A 128 30.74 4.21 -6.04
CA LEU A 128 30.66 4.53 -4.61
C LEU A 128 29.40 5.32 -4.29
N THR A 129 29.08 6.38 -5.05
CA THR A 129 27.85 7.17 -4.83
C THR A 129 26.58 6.34 -5.09
N GLY A 130 26.61 5.46 -6.09
CA GLY A 130 25.52 4.52 -6.36
C GLY A 130 25.28 3.55 -5.21
N LEU A 131 26.35 2.95 -4.66
CA LEU A 131 26.31 2.04 -3.51
C LEU A 131 25.86 2.75 -2.24
N VAL A 132 26.30 3.98 -2.00
CA VAL A 132 25.87 4.78 -0.85
C VAL A 132 24.37 5.09 -0.95
N GLY A 133 23.87 5.53 -2.10
CA GLY A 133 22.42 5.74 -2.30
C GLY A 133 21.60 4.46 -2.12
N LEU A 134 22.16 3.31 -2.52
CA LEU A 134 21.52 2.00 -2.36
C LEU A 134 21.49 1.60 -0.88
N ALA A 135 22.58 1.82 -0.15
CA ALA A 135 22.67 1.54 1.27
C ALA A 135 21.70 2.43 2.09
N ILE A 136 21.56 3.70 1.71
CA ILE A 136 20.63 4.66 2.33
C ILE A 136 19.16 4.23 2.09
N SER A 137 18.87 3.61 0.95
CA SER A 137 17.52 3.14 0.61
C SER A 137 17.17 1.74 1.14
N LEU A 138 18.18 0.93 1.50
CA LEU A 138 18.03 -0.44 1.99
C LEU A 138 17.05 -0.60 3.17
N PRO A 139 17.03 0.29 4.19
CA PRO A 139 16.12 0.16 5.33
C PRO A 139 14.63 0.23 4.96
N MET A 140 14.28 0.88 3.84
CA MET A 140 12.89 0.88 3.35
C MET A 140 12.47 -0.44 2.73
N LEU A 141 13.42 -1.17 2.15
CA LEU A 141 13.16 -2.48 1.57
C LEU A 141 12.80 -3.52 2.65
N VAL A 142 13.38 -3.37 3.85
CA VAL A 142 13.15 -4.27 4.99
C VAL A 142 11.85 -3.92 5.75
N ARG A 143 11.43 -2.65 5.75
CA ARG A 143 10.34 -2.14 6.63
C ARG A 143 8.90 -2.57 6.31
N GLY A 144 8.60 -3.14 5.16
CA GLY A 144 7.24 -3.59 4.86
C GLY A 144 6.60 -2.94 3.64
N PRO A 145 5.46 -3.45 3.15
CA PRO A 145 4.69 -2.84 2.06
C PRO A 145 4.07 -1.49 2.48
N GLY A 146 3.84 -1.29 3.78
CA GLY A 146 3.29 -0.05 4.34
C GLY A 146 4.21 1.16 4.15
N ALA A 147 5.54 0.95 4.16
CA ALA A 147 6.50 2.03 3.93
C ALA A 147 6.45 2.57 2.48
N LEU A 148 6.06 1.71 1.52
CA LEU A 148 5.87 2.13 0.12
C LEU A 148 4.59 2.96 -0.07
N HIS A 149 3.56 2.73 0.74
CA HIS A 149 2.34 3.53 0.71
C HIS A 149 2.62 4.97 1.17
N GLY A 150 3.43 5.17 2.21
CA GLY A 150 3.84 6.52 2.67
C GLY A 150 4.48 7.37 1.57
N ILE A 151 5.37 6.79 0.77
CA ILE A 151 5.99 7.50 -0.38
C ILE A 151 4.94 7.87 -1.44
N ALA A 152 4.00 6.99 -1.74
CA ALA A 152 2.96 7.25 -2.74
C ALA A 152 2.04 8.42 -2.33
N GLU A 153 1.96 8.71 -1.04
CA GLU A 153 1.20 9.84 -0.50
C GLU A 153 1.97 11.16 -0.47
N LEU A 154 3.28 11.15 -0.77
CA LEU A 154 4.06 12.39 -0.82
C LEU A 154 3.52 13.32 -1.92
N PRO A 155 3.40 14.63 -1.64
CA PRO A 155 2.83 15.60 -2.59
C PRO A 155 3.62 15.64 -3.91
N THR A 156 4.94 15.46 -3.85
CA THR A 156 5.80 15.39 -5.03
C THR A 156 5.46 14.19 -5.92
N VAL A 157 5.21 13.02 -5.32
CA VAL A 157 4.88 11.79 -6.07
C VAL A 157 3.48 11.88 -6.65
N ARG A 158 2.51 12.40 -5.88
CA ARG A 158 1.15 12.67 -6.38
C ARG A 158 1.14 13.66 -7.53
N ALA A 159 1.97 14.70 -7.49
CA ALA A 159 2.09 15.68 -8.57
C ALA A 159 2.68 15.07 -9.86
N LEU A 160 3.54 14.05 -9.74
CA LEU A 160 4.16 13.35 -10.87
C LEU A 160 3.28 12.23 -11.45
N THR A 161 2.36 11.69 -10.65
CA THR A 161 1.46 10.59 -11.04
C THR A 161 0.71 10.84 -12.36
N PRO A 162 0.08 12.00 -12.62
CA PRO A 162 -0.66 12.23 -13.87
C PRO A 162 0.22 12.20 -15.13
N TYR A 163 1.53 12.46 -15.01
CA TYR A 163 2.47 12.40 -16.13
C TYR A 163 2.99 10.98 -16.41
N LEU A 164 2.89 10.10 -15.41
CA LEU A 164 3.36 8.71 -15.47
C LEU A 164 2.24 7.74 -15.86
N THR A 165 0.97 8.16 -15.76
CA THR A 165 -0.18 7.40 -16.25
C THR A 165 -0.31 7.56 -17.77
N PRO A 166 -0.29 6.46 -18.54
CA PRO A 166 -0.41 6.55 -19.99
C PRO A 166 -1.78 7.10 -20.40
N ASP A 167 -1.75 8.25 -21.06
CA ASP A 167 -2.91 8.87 -21.71
C ASP A 167 -2.93 8.52 -23.20
N GLU A 168 -3.79 7.58 -23.60
CA GLU A 168 -3.88 7.08 -24.98
C GLU A 168 -4.29 8.14 -26.00
N SER A 169 -4.78 9.31 -25.55
CA SER A 169 -5.13 10.42 -26.43
C SER A 169 -3.90 11.15 -27.00
N THR A 170 -2.75 11.08 -26.30
CA THR A 170 -1.52 11.80 -26.68
C THR A 170 -0.49 10.83 -27.29
N LEU A 171 0.30 11.28 -28.28
CA LEU A 171 1.39 10.49 -28.87
C LEU A 171 2.37 9.98 -27.80
N THR A 172 2.69 10.82 -26.82
CA THR A 172 3.53 10.47 -25.67
C THR A 172 2.92 9.34 -24.83
N GLY A 173 1.61 9.38 -24.57
CA GLY A 173 0.95 8.34 -23.78
C GLY A 173 0.79 7.02 -24.52
N LYS A 174 0.66 7.03 -25.86
CA LYS A 174 0.75 5.81 -26.69
C LYS A 174 2.14 5.16 -26.62
N VAL A 175 3.20 5.96 -26.70
CA VAL A 175 4.58 5.46 -26.51
C VAL A 175 4.76 4.93 -25.10
N LEU A 176 4.24 5.61 -24.08
CA LEU A 176 4.32 5.18 -22.70
C LEU A 176 3.56 3.86 -22.47
N ALA A 177 2.35 3.72 -23.03
CA ALA A 177 1.55 2.50 -22.98
C ALA A 177 2.28 1.33 -23.67
N TYR A 178 2.92 1.58 -24.81
CA TYR A 178 3.74 0.60 -25.50
C TYR A 178 4.97 0.19 -24.67
N VAL A 179 5.67 1.16 -24.06
CA VAL A 179 6.80 0.87 -23.17
C VAL A 179 6.36 0.07 -21.93
N TYR A 180 5.17 0.35 -21.39
CA TYR A 180 4.59 -0.44 -20.31
C TYR A 180 4.20 -1.85 -20.75
N SER A 181 3.68 -2.04 -21.97
CA SER A 181 3.35 -3.38 -22.48
C SER A 181 4.60 -4.24 -22.73
N LEU A 182 5.75 -3.60 -22.96
CA LEU A 182 7.08 -4.22 -23.03
C LEU A 182 7.62 -4.67 -21.65
N GLN A 183 6.97 -4.34 -20.51
CA GLN A 183 7.37 -4.76 -19.15
C GLN A 183 7.83 -6.23 -19.03
N PRO A 184 7.17 -7.24 -19.66
CA PRO A 184 7.61 -8.63 -19.59
C PRO A 184 8.97 -8.90 -20.28
N ALA A 185 9.37 -8.08 -21.25
CA ALA A 185 10.50 -8.33 -22.14
C ALA A 185 11.75 -7.50 -21.83
N TRP A 186 11.71 -6.59 -20.83
CA TRP A 186 12.85 -5.76 -20.43
C TRP A 186 14.09 -6.56 -20.01
N TRP A 187 13.93 -7.82 -19.59
CA TRP A 187 15.06 -8.68 -19.27
C TRP A 187 15.97 -8.93 -20.50
N LEU A 188 15.42 -8.99 -21.72
CA LEU A 188 16.19 -9.14 -22.96
C LEU A 188 17.03 -7.90 -23.24
N LEU A 189 16.45 -6.70 -23.04
CA LEU A 189 17.15 -5.44 -23.24
C LEU A 189 18.36 -5.31 -22.30
N ARG A 190 18.26 -5.83 -21.08
CA ARG A 190 19.36 -5.85 -20.10
C ARG A 190 20.50 -6.80 -20.47
N VAL A 191 20.27 -7.78 -21.34
CA VAL A 191 21.30 -8.71 -21.82
C VAL A 191 22.15 -8.08 -22.93
N LEU A 192 21.65 -7.08 -23.65
CA LEU A 192 22.40 -6.41 -24.73
C LEU A 192 23.70 -5.73 -24.26
N PRO A 193 23.73 -4.92 -23.18
CA PRO A 193 24.97 -4.34 -22.67
C PRO A 193 26.00 -5.41 -22.28
N ILE A 194 25.53 -6.49 -21.67
CA ILE A 194 26.37 -7.63 -21.30
C ILE A 194 27.02 -8.24 -22.53
N VAL A 195 26.23 -8.47 -23.59
CA VAL A 195 26.73 -9.03 -24.85
C VAL A 195 27.70 -8.07 -25.53
N LEU A 196 27.41 -6.76 -25.54
CA LEU A 196 28.30 -5.74 -26.09
C LEU A 196 29.64 -5.64 -25.31
N LEU A 197 29.62 -5.66 -23.97
CA LEU A 197 30.83 -5.71 -23.15
C LEU A 197 31.58 -7.04 -23.32
N SER A 198 30.87 -8.14 -23.58
CA SER A 198 31.47 -9.46 -23.80
C SER A 198 32.21 -9.62 -25.14
N ARG A 199 32.27 -8.57 -25.98
CA ARG A 199 33.32 -8.47 -27.01
C ARG A 199 34.75 -8.57 -26.45
N ALA A 200 34.92 -8.52 -25.12
CA ALA A 200 36.13 -8.90 -24.40
C ALA A 200 36.48 -10.41 -24.43
N GLY A 201 35.62 -11.28 -24.99
CA GLY A 201 35.86 -12.71 -25.18
C GLY A 201 34.87 -13.63 -24.45
N LEU A 202 34.87 -14.91 -24.82
CA LEU A 202 33.92 -15.95 -24.36
C LEU A 202 33.85 -16.09 -22.83
N VAL A 203 34.96 -15.81 -22.15
CA VAL A 203 35.07 -15.81 -20.68
C VAL A 203 34.21 -14.71 -20.05
N GLY A 204 34.16 -13.50 -20.63
CA GLY A 204 33.34 -12.40 -20.10
C GLY A 204 31.85 -12.68 -20.21
N LEU A 205 31.43 -13.31 -21.31
CA LEU A 205 30.04 -13.72 -21.52
C LEU A 205 29.60 -14.76 -20.48
N VAL A 206 30.44 -15.76 -20.21
CA VAL A 206 30.11 -16.85 -19.28
C VAL A 206 30.21 -16.42 -17.82
N VAL A 207 31.24 -15.66 -17.45
CA VAL A 207 31.51 -15.30 -16.05
C VAL A 207 30.64 -14.14 -15.56
N LEU A 208 30.37 -13.16 -16.42
CA LEU A 208 29.60 -11.97 -16.03
C LEU A 208 28.22 -11.97 -16.68
N GLY A 209 28.13 -12.42 -17.93
CA GLY A 209 26.90 -12.26 -18.69
C GLY A 209 25.79 -13.22 -18.35
N LEU A 210 26.09 -14.51 -18.24
CA LEU A 210 25.13 -15.52 -17.83
C LEU A 210 24.57 -15.25 -16.42
N PRO A 211 25.39 -14.98 -15.39
CA PRO A 211 24.88 -14.66 -14.05
C PRO A 211 24.03 -13.38 -14.05
N ALA A 212 24.46 -12.33 -14.74
CA ALA A 212 23.70 -11.09 -14.80
C ALA A 212 22.37 -11.25 -15.58
N ALA A 213 22.33 -12.10 -16.61
CA ALA A 213 21.09 -12.46 -17.30
C ALA A 213 20.13 -13.23 -16.39
N VAL A 214 20.63 -14.22 -15.63
CA VAL A 214 19.83 -14.97 -14.65
C VAL A 214 19.29 -14.06 -13.56
N ILE A 215 20.13 -13.20 -12.98
CA ILE A 215 19.72 -12.20 -11.98
C ILE A 215 18.68 -11.26 -12.57
N SER A 216 18.86 -10.80 -13.82
CA SER A 216 17.91 -9.93 -14.51
C SER A 216 16.53 -10.59 -14.70
N ILE A 217 16.50 -11.88 -15.09
CA ILE A 217 15.27 -12.66 -15.26
C ILE A 217 14.56 -12.87 -13.92
N LEU A 218 15.31 -13.25 -12.87
CA LEU A 218 14.77 -13.43 -11.53
C LEU A 218 14.18 -12.12 -11.01
N VAL A 219 14.93 -11.02 -11.09
CA VAL A 219 14.47 -9.69 -10.66
C VAL A 219 13.23 -9.26 -11.44
N GLY A 220 13.15 -9.51 -12.75
CA GLY A 220 11.97 -9.21 -13.55
C GLY A 220 10.74 -10.03 -13.15
N HIS A 221 10.91 -11.33 -12.92
CA HIS A 221 9.83 -12.21 -12.48
C HIS A 221 9.31 -11.82 -11.08
N TYR A 222 10.22 -11.65 -10.12
CA TYR A 222 9.85 -11.31 -8.74
C TYR A 222 9.33 -9.88 -8.59
N SER A 223 9.69 -8.93 -9.45
CA SER A 223 9.17 -7.56 -9.43
C SER A 223 7.67 -7.43 -9.64
N ARG A 224 7.03 -8.45 -10.21
CA ARG A 224 5.56 -8.51 -10.37
C ARG A 224 4.84 -8.89 -9.09
N VAL A 225 5.49 -9.68 -8.25
CA VAL A 225 4.93 -10.21 -7.00
C VAL A 225 5.23 -9.25 -5.84
N ASP A 226 6.41 -8.61 -5.86
CA ASP A 226 6.82 -7.68 -4.81
C ASP A 226 7.20 -6.31 -5.38
N ARG A 227 6.35 -5.30 -5.10
CA ARG A 227 6.59 -3.90 -5.49
C ARG A 227 7.87 -3.32 -4.89
N ARG A 228 8.44 -3.92 -3.85
CA ARG A 228 9.73 -3.50 -3.27
C ARG A 228 10.87 -3.62 -4.26
N LEU A 229 10.85 -4.65 -5.11
CA LEU A 229 11.92 -4.88 -6.10
C LEU A 229 11.99 -3.78 -7.17
N LEU A 230 10.95 -2.95 -7.31
CA LEU A 230 11.00 -1.77 -8.19
C LEU A 230 12.16 -0.83 -7.84
N TRP A 231 12.57 -0.76 -6.57
CA TRP A 231 13.69 0.06 -6.12
C TRP A 231 15.05 -0.38 -6.67
N LEU A 232 15.20 -1.68 -6.97
CA LEU A 232 16.41 -2.21 -7.59
C LEU A 232 16.30 -2.20 -9.12
N VAL A 233 15.08 -2.38 -9.64
CA VAL A 233 14.77 -2.39 -11.07
C VAL A 233 14.99 -1.02 -11.71
N VAL A 234 14.59 0.07 -11.04
CA VAL A 234 14.66 1.43 -11.59
C VAL A 234 16.11 1.88 -11.87
N PRO A 235 17.06 1.82 -10.90
CA PRO A 235 18.45 2.16 -11.17
C PRO A 235 19.11 1.20 -12.17
N GLY A 236 18.77 -0.10 -12.10
CA GLY A 236 19.27 -1.10 -13.04
C GLY A 236 18.84 -0.82 -14.49
N ASN A 237 17.60 -0.37 -14.69
CA ASN A 237 17.11 0.04 -16.02
C ASN A 237 17.80 1.32 -16.50
N ALA A 238 18.02 2.29 -15.62
CA ALA A 238 18.72 3.53 -15.96
C ALA A 238 20.16 3.25 -16.43
N LEU A 239 20.89 2.38 -15.71
CA LEU A 239 22.22 1.93 -16.10
C LEU A 239 22.25 1.32 -17.50
N VAL A 240 21.36 0.35 -17.75
CA VAL A 240 21.26 -0.37 -19.03
C VAL A 240 20.91 0.58 -20.17
N GLY A 241 19.91 1.46 -19.96
CA GLY A 241 19.50 2.45 -20.95
C GLY A 241 20.64 3.38 -21.33
N THR A 242 21.40 3.89 -20.36
CA THR A 242 22.54 4.78 -20.64
C THR A 242 23.66 4.06 -21.37
N ILE A 243 23.97 2.80 -21.01
CA ILE A 243 24.98 2.02 -21.73
C ILE A 243 24.56 1.83 -23.20
N LEU A 244 23.31 1.46 -23.46
CA LEU A 244 22.81 1.26 -24.83
C LEU A 244 22.84 2.55 -25.65
N LEU A 245 22.39 3.66 -25.07
CA LEU A 245 22.42 4.98 -25.72
C LEU A 245 23.86 5.39 -26.04
N TYR A 246 24.78 5.18 -25.10
CA TYR A 246 26.20 5.48 -25.29
C TYR A 246 26.79 4.69 -26.48
N TYR A 247 26.53 3.39 -26.55
CA TYR A 247 27.01 2.56 -27.67
C TYR A 247 26.35 2.90 -29.01
N PHE A 248 25.10 3.36 -29.02
CA PHE A 248 24.42 3.81 -30.24
C PHE A 248 24.98 5.12 -30.78
N VAL A 249 25.36 6.07 -29.91
CA VAL A 249 25.91 7.38 -30.32
C VAL A 249 27.40 7.29 -30.68
N ALA A 250 28.13 6.33 -30.10
CA ALA A 250 29.56 6.15 -30.34
C ALA A 250 29.91 5.38 -31.63
N PHE A 251 28.90 4.87 -32.36
CA PHE A 251 29.01 4.17 -33.64
C PHE A 251 28.39 4.98 -34.77
#